data_AF-A0A5C9AEE5-F1
#
_entry.id   AF-A0A5C9AEE5-F1
#
_cell.length_a   1.000
_cell.length_b   1.000
_cell.length_c   1.000
_cell.angle_alpha   90.00
_cell.angle_beta   90.00
_cell.angle_gamma   90.00
#
_symmetry.space_group_name_H-M   'P 1'
#
loop_
_entity.id
_entity.type
_entity.pdbx_description
1 polymer ?
#
loop_
_entity_poly.entity_id
_entity_poly.type
_entity_poly.pdbx_seq_one_letter_code
_entity_poly.pdbx_strand_id
1 'polypeptide(L)'
;MPFTLGQRWISDTESELGLGTVVAVDARTVTLLFPSTGENRLYARSDSPVTRVMFNPGDTITSHDGWQMQVEEVKEENGLLTYIGTRLDTEESGVALREVFLDSKLVFSKPQDRLFAGQIDRMDRFALRYRARKYSSEQFRMPYSGLRGQRTSLIPHQLNIAHDVGRRHAPRVLLADEVGLGKTIEAGMILHQQLLSGAAERVLIIVPETLQHQWLVEMLRRFNLRFALFDDERYAEAQHDAYNPFDTEQLVICSLDFARRSKQRLEHLCEAEWDLLVVDEAHHLVWSEDAPSREYQAIEQLAEHVPGVLLLTATPEQLGMESHFARLRLLDPNRFHDFAQFVEEQKNYRPVADAVAMLLAGNKLSNDELNMLGEMIGEQDIEPLLQAANSDSEDAQSARQELVSMLMDRHGTSRVLFRNTRNGVKGFPKRELHTIKLPLPTQYQTAIKVSGIMGARKSAEDRARDMLYPERIYQEFEG
;
A
#
# COMPACT_ATOMS: atom_id res chain seq x y z
N MET A 1 18.22 55.58 11.69
CA MET A 1 18.95 55.79 12.96
C MET A 1 20.41 56.12 12.65
N PRO A 2 21.11 56.92 13.45
CA PRO A 2 22.54 57.14 13.27
C PRO A 2 23.33 55.87 13.62
N PHE A 3 24.25 55.46 12.75
CA PHE A 3 25.20 54.40 13.04
C PHE A 3 26.29 54.91 13.99
N THR A 4 26.54 54.15 15.04
CA THR A 4 27.63 54.38 16.00
C THR A 4 28.55 53.18 16.03
N LEU A 5 29.85 53.41 16.19
CA LEU A 5 30.85 52.36 16.33
C LEU A 5 30.51 51.44 17.51
N GLY A 6 30.51 50.12 17.29
CA GLY A 6 30.19 49.11 18.29
C GLY A 6 28.73 48.64 18.30
N GLN A 7 27.82 49.31 17.58
CA GLN A 7 26.43 48.85 17.50
C GLN A 7 26.32 47.49 16.80
N ARG A 8 25.33 46.70 17.23
CA ARG A 8 25.04 45.38 16.67
C ARG A 8 23.87 45.41 15.68
N TRP A 9 24.10 44.95 14.46
CA TRP A 9 23.13 44.96 13.36
C TRP A 9 23.11 43.61 12.64
N ILE A 10 21.97 43.25 12.06
CA ILE A 10 21.81 42.09 11.19
C ILE A 10 21.62 42.55 9.74
N SER A 11 22.05 41.72 8.79
CA SER A 11 21.72 41.88 7.37
C SER A 11 20.36 41.25 7.08
N ASP A 12 19.42 42.02 6.55
CA ASP A 12 18.08 41.52 6.23
C ASP A 12 18.11 40.57 5.02
N THR A 13 19.11 40.71 4.15
CA THR A 13 19.29 39.88 2.95
C THR A 13 20.16 38.65 3.19
N GLU A 14 21.05 38.69 4.17
CA GLU A 14 22.07 37.65 4.42
C GLU A 14 22.04 37.23 5.91
N SER A 15 20.93 36.65 6.34
CA SER A 15 20.73 36.24 7.74
C SER A 15 21.73 35.20 8.25
N GLU A 16 22.41 34.46 7.36
CA GLU A 16 23.43 33.47 7.72
C GLU A 16 24.72 34.09 8.30
N LEU A 17 24.94 35.40 8.07
CA LEU A 17 26.09 36.12 8.62
C LEU A 17 25.97 36.36 10.14
N GLY A 18 24.76 36.23 10.70
CA GLY A 18 24.49 36.47 12.11
C GLY A 18 24.56 37.96 12.50
N LEU A 19 24.95 38.23 13.75
CA LEU A 19 25.03 39.58 14.29
C LEU A 19 26.36 40.24 13.91
N GLY A 20 26.30 41.31 13.13
CA GLY A 20 27.44 42.14 12.74
C GLY A 20 27.66 43.31 13.69
N THR A 21 28.90 43.80 13.78
CA THR A 21 29.30 44.96 14.59
C THR A 21 29.75 46.10 13.70
N VAL A 22 29.29 47.32 13.95
CA VAL A 22 29.73 48.51 13.22
C VAL A 22 31.18 48.82 13.59
N VAL A 23 32.09 48.68 12.62
CA VAL A 23 33.54 48.88 12.81
C VAL A 23 34.05 50.18 12.17
N ALA A 24 33.34 50.72 11.19
CA ALA A 24 33.66 52.02 10.59
C ALA A 24 32.39 52.71 10.08
N VAL A 25 32.35 54.04 10.21
CA VAL A 25 31.26 54.88 9.70
C VAL A 25 31.87 56.03 8.90
N ASP A 26 31.64 56.04 7.60
CA ASP A 26 32.09 57.10 6.68
C ASP A 26 30.92 58.03 6.31
N ALA A 27 31.21 59.02 5.45
CA ALA A 27 30.22 59.99 5.00
C ALA A 27 29.01 59.36 4.27
N ARG A 28 29.23 58.28 3.49
CA ARG A 28 28.18 57.61 2.68
C ARG A 28 28.00 56.13 2.98
N THR A 29 28.94 55.51 3.69
CA THR A 29 28.99 54.06 3.90
C THR A 29 29.18 53.71 5.36
N VAL A 30 28.72 52.52 5.73
CA VAL A 30 28.97 51.89 7.04
C VAL A 30 29.56 50.50 6.79
N THR A 31 30.59 50.16 7.58
CA THR A 31 31.23 48.85 7.52
C THR A 31 30.81 48.03 8.73
N LEU A 32 30.25 46.86 8.47
CA LEU A 32 29.82 45.87 9.45
C LEU A 32 30.75 44.66 9.38
N LEU A 33 31.37 44.30 10.50
CA LEU A 33 32.13 43.06 10.66
C LEU A 33 31.19 41.98 11.21
N PHE A 34 31.08 40.84 10.54
CA PHE A 34 30.30 39.69 11.00
C PHE A 34 31.24 38.64 11.63
N PRO A 35 31.32 38.56 12.97
CA PRO A 35 32.32 37.69 13.64
C PRO A 35 32.10 36.21 13.36
N SER A 36 30.85 35.78 13.09
CA SER A 36 30.50 34.39 12.77
C SER A 36 31.19 33.86 11.52
N THR A 37 31.39 34.73 10.52
CA THR A 37 31.98 34.37 9.22
C THR A 37 33.35 35.00 9.00
N GLY A 38 33.71 36.02 9.79
CA GLY A 38 34.94 36.80 9.64
C GLY A 38 34.88 37.79 8.47
N GLU A 39 33.71 38.03 7.88
CA GLU A 39 33.55 38.91 6.73
C GLU A 39 33.24 40.36 7.13
N ASN A 40 33.77 41.31 6.35
CA ASN A 40 33.37 42.71 6.39
C ASN A 40 32.42 43.01 5.22
N ARG A 41 31.28 43.63 5.51
CA ARG A 41 30.35 44.13 4.49
C ARG A 41 30.20 45.64 4.57
N LEU A 42 30.19 46.28 3.41
CA LEU A 42 29.92 47.70 3.27
C LEU A 42 28.46 47.90 2.84
N TYR A 43 27.76 48.77 3.57
CA TYR A 43 26.40 49.18 3.24
C TYR A 43 26.28 50.70 3.11
N ALA A 44 25.28 51.16 2.37
CA ALA A 44 24.98 52.59 2.25
C ALA A 44 24.33 53.13 3.54
N ARG A 45 24.77 54.31 4.02
CA ARG A 45 24.29 54.86 5.29
C ARG A 45 22.80 55.23 5.31
N SER A 46 22.23 55.59 4.15
CA SER A 46 20.86 56.13 4.05
C SER A 46 19.78 55.10 3.68
N ASP A 47 20.16 53.95 3.12
CA ASP A 47 19.23 52.94 2.60
C ASP A 47 19.87 51.55 2.65
N SER A 48 20.33 51.16 3.85
CA SER A 48 20.96 49.86 4.07
C SER A 48 19.92 48.83 4.51
N PRO A 49 19.93 47.62 3.91
CA PRO A 49 19.05 46.51 4.31
C PRO A 49 19.61 45.84 5.58
N VAL A 50 19.80 46.64 6.62
CA VAL A 50 20.35 46.21 7.91
C VAL A 50 19.46 46.71 9.03
N THR A 51 19.20 45.85 10.00
CA THR A 51 18.34 46.15 11.15
C THR A 51 19.16 46.11 12.44
N ARG A 52 19.06 47.14 13.29
CA ARG A 52 19.73 47.17 14.60
C ARG A 52 19.02 46.19 15.52
N VAL A 53 19.78 45.32 16.18
CA VAL A 53 19.20 44.41 17.17
C VAL A 53 19.16 45.11 18.53
N MET A 54 17.98 45.10 19.15
CA MET A 54 17.74 45.66 20.48
C MET A 54 16.94 44.64 21.28
N PHE A 55 17.36 44.38 22.51
CA PHE A 55 16.65 43.50 23.44
C PHE A 55 15.90 44.32 24.48
N ASN A 56 14.77 43.79 24.96
CA ASN A 56 13.94 44.43 25.96
C ASN A 56 14.11 43.76 27.34
N PRO A 57 13.76 44.45 28.44
CA PRO A 57 13.62 43.81 29.73
C PRO A 57 12.72 42.57 29.66
N GLY A 58 13.20 41.45 30.20
CA GLY A 58 12.58 40.13 30.14
C GLY A 58 13.23 39.17 29.13
N ASP A 59 13.96 39.67 28.14
CA ASP A 59 14.65 38.84 27.15
C ASP A 59 15.89 38.15 27.74
N THR A 60 16.21 36.96 27.23
CA THR A 60 17.47 36.26 27.55
C THR A 60 18.49 36.53 26.46
N ILE A 61 19.66 37.02 26.85
CA ILE A 61 20.76 37.35 25.94
C ILE A 61 22.01 36.52 26.27
N THR A 62 22.80 36.23 25.24
CA THR A 62 24.06 35.46 25.36
C THR A 62 25.25 36.40 25.13
N SER A 63 26.24 36.33 26.01
CA SER A 63 27.55 36.99 25.82
C SER A 63 28.42 36.20 24.84
N HIS A 64 29.37 36.88 24.19
CA HIS A 64 30.41 36.26 23.37
C HIS A 64 31.25 35.19 24.12
N ASP A 65 31.31 35.27 25.46
CA ASP A 65 31.96 34.28 26.33
C ASP A 65 31.08 33.02 26.56
N GLY A 66 29.87 32.97 26.00
CA GLY A 66 28.98 31.82 26.03
C GLY A 66 28.01 31.73 27.22
N TRP A 67 28.12 32.63 28.20
CA TRP A 67 27.17 32.69 29.32
C TRP A 67 25.92 33.52 28.99
N GLN A 68 24.82 33.26 29.68
CA GLN A 68 23.53 33.88 29.44
C GLN A 68 23.05 34.71 30.63
N MET A 69 22.29 35.77 30.35
CA MET A 69 21.63 36.58 31.38
C MET A 69 20.22 36.97 30.95
N GLN A 70 19.36 37.19 31.93
CA GLN A 70 18.04 37.80 31.72
C GLN A 70 18.15 39.31 31.90
N VAL A 71 17.65 40.08 30.93
CA VAL A 71 17.70 41.54 30.95
C VAL A 71 16.63 42.09 31.90
N GLU A 72 17.00 42.97 32.81
CA GLU A 72 16.09 43.67 33.73
C GLU A 72 15.98 45.16 33.39
N GLU A 73 17.10 45.77 33.00
CA GLU A 73 17.18 47.18 32.64
C GLU A 73 18.07 47.36 31.39
N VAL A 74 17.75 48.34 30.55
CA VAL A 74 18.56 48.72 29.38
C VAL A 74 18.95 50.18 29.51
N LYS A 75 20.25 50.47 29.49
CA LYS A 75 20.80 51.82 29.51
C LYS A 75 21.43 52.17 28.17
N GLU A 76 21.10 53.35 27.65
CA GLU A 76 21.71 53.90 26.44
C GLU A 76 22.69 55.01 26.80
N GLU A 77 23.96 54.83 26.44
CA GLU A 77 25.00 55.85 26.61
C GLU A 77 25.74 56.03 25.29
N ASN A 78 25.85 57.27 24.81
CA ASN A 78 26.54 57.62 23.55
C ASN A 78 26.07 56.81 22.32
N GLY A 79 24.80 56.40 22.29
CA GLY A 79 24.22 55.61 21.20
C GLY A 79 24.54 54.12 21.25
N LEU A 80 25.17 53.64 22.33
CA LEU A 80 25.41 52.22 22.61
C LEU A 80 24.49 51.71 23.73
N LEU A 81 23.97 50.51 23.57
CA LEU A 81 23.13 49.86 24.58
C LEU A 81 23.97 49.02 25.55
N THR A 82 23.68 49.15 26.84
CA THR A 82 24.19 48.30 27.91
C THR A 82 23.00 47.64 28.61
N TYR A 83 22.99 46.31 28.63
CA TYR A 83 21.97 45.49 29.26
C TYR A 83 22.40 45.14 30.67
N ILE A 84 21.54 45.41 31.66
CA ILE A 84 21.77 45.08 33.07
C ILE A 84 20.75 44.03 33.49
N GLY A 85 21.19 43.02 34.23
CA GLY A 85 20.29 42.01 34.75
C GLY A 85 21.01 40.89 35.46
N THR A 86 20.37 39.72 35.50
CA THR A 86 20.81 38.59 36.33
C THR A 86 21.35 37.46 35.47
N ARG A 87 22.54 36.96 35.82
CA ARG A 87 23.20 35.86 35.11
C ARG A 87 22.51 34.52 35.44
N LEU A 88 22.30 33.66 34.44
CA LEU A 88 21.54 32.42 34.63
C LEU A 88 22.36 31.25 35.21
N ASP A 89 23.69 31.31 35.14
CA ASP A 89 24.60 30.27 35.64
C ASP A 89 25.05 30.53 37.08
N THR A 90 25.32 31.79 37.44
CA THR A 90 25.83 32.18 38.76
C THR A 90 24.79 32.88 39.64
N GLU A 91 23.60 33.17 39.11
CA GLU A 91 22.54 33.95 39.78
C GLU A 91 23.00 35.34 40.26
N GLU A 92 24.10 35.86 39.68
CA GLU A 92 24.65 37.16 40.02
C GLU A 92 23.78 38.26 39.40
N SER A 93 23.17 39.09 40.25
CA SER A 93 22.30 40.21 39.85
C SER A 93 23.09 41.49 39.60
N GLY A 94 22.66 42.30 38.63
CA GLY A 94 23.26 43.60 38.32
C GLY A 94 24.48 43.53 37.40
N VAL A 95 24.67 42.40 36.70
CA VAL A 95 25.72 42.24 35.69
C VAL A 95 25.42 43.13 34.50
N ALA A 96 26.40 43.92 34.06
CA ALA A 96 26.27 44.82 32.91
C ALA A 96 26.96 44.23 31.67
N LEU A 97 26.20 43.98 30.61
CA LEU A 97 26.68 43.52 29.31
C LEU A 97 26.48 44.59 28.24
N ARG A 98 27.58 45.11 27.67
CA ARG A 98 27.51 46.05 26.55
C ARG A 98 27.14 45.34 25.26
N GLU A 99 26.38 45.98 24.38
CA GLU A 99 25.93 45.36 23.12
C GLU A 99 27.07 44.83 22.24
N VAL A 100 28.27 45.44 22.32
CA VAL A 100 29.49 44.98 21.61
C VAL A 100 29.85 43.53 21.95
N PHE A 101 29.57 43.10 23.18
CA PHE A 101 29.91 41.77 23.72
C PHE A 101 28.79 40.74 23.57
N LEU A 102 27.68 41.07 22.88
CA LEU A 102 26.66 40.08 22.54
C LEU A 102 27.24 38.97 21.66
N ASP A 103 26.71 37.77 21.75
CA ASP A 103 27.08 36.68 20.84
C ASP A 103 26.67 37.00 19.39
N SER A 104 27.48 36.49 18.46
CA SER A 104 27.31 36.60 17.01
C SER A 104 26.23 35.66 16.45
N LYS A 105 25.88 34.60 17.18
CA LYS A 105 24.87 33.60 16.78
C LYS A 105 23.49 33.92 17.35
N LEU A 106 22.85 34.95 16.79
CA LEU A 106 21.44 35.21 17.07
C LEU A 106 20.56 34.32 16.18
N VAL A 107 19.93 33.32 16.77
CA VAL A 107 18.91 32.50 16.10
C VAL A 107 17.54 33.04 16.49
N PHE A 108 16.88 33.77 15.59
CA PHE A 108 15.46 34.12 15.76
C PHE A 108 14.64 32.83 15.67
N SER A 109 14.38 32.21 16.81
CA SER A 109 13.73 30.90 16.90
C SER A 109 12.21 30.99 16.87
N LYS A 110 11.61 32.15 17.17
CA LYS A 110 10.15 32.30 17.26
C LYS A 110 9.56 32.99 16.03
N PRO A 111 8.47 32.45 15.44
CA PRO A 111 7.77 33.07 14.30
C PRO A 111 7.33 34.52 14.55
N GLN A 112 7.02 34.87 15.80
CA GLN A 112 6.63 36.23 16.21
C GLN A 112 7.78 37.24 16.05
N ASP A 113 9.02 36.86 16.38
CA ASP A 113 10.18 37.76 16.32
C ASP A 113 10.56 38.05 14.86
N ARG A 114 10.44 37.05 13.98
CA ARG A 114 10.60 37.21 12.53
C ARG A 114 9.53 38.10 11.93
N LEU A 115 8.29 37.99 12.40
CA LEU A 115 7.17 38.84 11.96
C LEU A 115 7.38 40.30 12.38
N PHE A 116 7.75 40.56 13.65
CA PHE A 116 8.02 41.91 14.15
C PHE A 116 9.27 42.53 13.52
N ALA A 117 10.28 41.73 13.18
CA ALA A 117 11.46 42.17 12.43
C ALA A 117 11.18 42.37 10.92
N GLY A 118 9.95 42.16 10.45
CA GLY A 118 9.62 42.27 9.02
C GLY A 118 10.28 41.19 8.13
N GLN A 119 10.85 40.15 8.74
CA GLN A 119 11.45 39.00 8.06
C GLN A 119 10.36 38.03 7.58
N ILE A 120 9.50 38.51 6.69
CA ILE A 120 8.46 37.70 6.05
C ILE A 120 9.01 37.04 4.79
N ASP A 121 8.62 35.79 4.56
CA ASP A 121 8.89 35.12 3.29
C ASP A 121 8.26 35.91 2.13
N ARG A 122 8.95 35.92 0.99
CA ARG A 122 8.43 36.56 -0.22
C ARG A 122 7.06 35.97 -0.63
N MET A 123 6.15 36.83 -1.07
CA MET A 123 4.79 36.45 -1.43
C MET A 123 4.72 35.40 -2.56
N ASP A 124 5.68 35.40 -3.48
CA ASP A 124 5.80 34.40 -4.55
C ASP A 124 6.07 33.00 -4.00
N ARG A 125 6.91 32.86 -2.96
CA ARG A 125 7.16 31.59 -2.27
C ARG A 125 5.91 31.09 -1.55
N PHE A 126 5.19 31.99 -0.87
CA PHE A 126 3.91 31.65 -0.24
C PHE A 126 2.90 31.18 -1.30
N ALA A 127 2.72 31.94 -2.39
CA ALA A 127 1.80 31.60 -3.46
C ALA A 127 2.15 30.26 -4.11
N LEU A 128 3.43 29.98 -4.34
CA LEU A 128 3.91 28.70 -4.86
C LEU A 128 3.56 27.56 -3.89
N ARG A 129 3.88 27.70 -2.60
CA ARG A 129 3.57 26.69 -1.58
C ARG A 129 2.07 26.43 -1.46
N TYR A 130 1.27 27.49 -1.49
CA TYR A 130 -0.18 27.39 -1.45
C TYR A 130 -0.73 26.65 -2.68
N ARG A 131 -0.31 27.04 -3.89
CA ARG A 131 -0.70 26.35 -5.13
C ARG A 131 -0.25 24.89 -5.14
N ALA A 132 0.98 24.60 -4.70
CA ALA A 132 1.49 23.24 -4.60
C ALA A 132 0.65 22.37 -3.66
N ARG A 133 0.30 22.88 -2.47
CA ARG A 133 -0.59 22.17 -1.52
C ARG A 133 -2.00 22.00 -2.08
N LYS A 134 -2.54 23.02 -2.75
CA LYS A 134 -3.86 22.95 -3.39
C LYS A 134 -3.89 21.86 -4.46
N TYR A 135 -2.94 21.87 -5.40
CA TYR A 135 -2.85 20.85 -6.44
C TYR A 135 -2.59 19.46 -5.88
N SER A 136 -1.73 19.35 -4.86
CA SER A 136 -1.52 18.07 -4.16
C SER A 136 -2.83 17.53 -3.58
N SER A 137 -3.61 18.38 -2.87
CA SER A 137 -4.91 17.98 -2.33
C SER A 137 -5.92 17.61 -3.41
N GLU A 138 -6.03 18.37 -4.50
CA GLU A 138 -6.91 18.05 -5.63
C GLU A 138 -6.53 16.69 -6.22
N GLN A 139 -5.23 16.41 -6.34
CA GLN A 139 -4.74 15.16 -6.88
C GLN A 139 -5.00 13.95 -5.99
N PHE A 140 -4.95 14.11 -4.66
CA PHE A 140 -5.31 13.04 -3.71
C PHE A 140 -6.80 12.70 -3.72
N ARG A 141 -7.65 13.69 -4.01
CA ARG A 141 -9.12 13.50 -4.11
C ARG A 141 -9.57 12.84 -5.41
N MET A 142 -8.68 12.70 -6.40
CA MET A 142 -9.05 12.05 -7.66
C MET A 142 -9.40 10.58 -7.44
N PRO A 143 -10.43 10.02 -8.12
CA PRO A 143 -10.85 8.63 -7.93
C PRO A 143 -9.78 7.57 -8.23
N TYR A 144 -8.74 7.94 -8.98
CA TYR A 144 -7.62 7.09 -9.40
C TYR A 144 -6.33 7.42 -8.64
N SER A 145 -6.39 8.18 -7.54
CA SER A 145 -5.21 8.62 -6.78
C SER A 145 -4.39 7.44 -6.23
N GLY A 146 -5.05 6.36 -5.80
CA GLY A 146 -4.39 5.16 -5.30
C GLY A 146 -3.64 4.33 -6.34
N LEU A 147 -3.93 4.54 -7.63
CA LEU A 147 -3.28 3.87 -8.75
C LEU A 147 -2.02 4.59 -9.25
N ARG A 148 -1.61 5.67 -8.57
CA ARG A 148 -0.43 6.47 -8.91
C ARG A 148 0.84 5.80 -8.40
N GLY A 149 2.00 6.11 -8.95
CA GLY A 149 3.29 5.69 -8.36
C GLY A 149 3.70 4.23 -8.58
N GLN A 150 2.77 3.34 -8.94
CA GLN A 150 3.08 1.96 -9.31
C GLN A 150 3.92 1.88 -10.59
N ARG A 151 4.85 0.92 -10.62
CA ARG A 151 5.78 0.63 -11.73
C ARG A 151 5.37 -0.66 -12.46
N THR A 152 4.09 -0.76 -12.76
CA THR A 152 3.42 -1.90 -13.40
C THR A 152 2.87 -1.49 -14.76
N SER A 153 2.65 -2.46 -15.64
CA SER A 153 1.87 -2.23 -16.85
C SER A 153 0.39 -2.14 -16.49
N LEU A 154 -0.30 -1.16 -17.07
CA LEU A 154 -1.71 -0.92 -16.80
C LEU A 154 -2.56 -1.86 -17.67
N ILE A 155 -2.88 -3.04 -17.15
CA ILE A 155 -3.72 -4.02 -17.85
C ILE A 155 -5.19 -3.77 -17.46
N PRO A 156 -6.13 -3.62 -18.42
CA PRO A 156 -7.50 -3.17 -18.13
C PRO A 156 -8.27 -4.00 -17.09
N HIS A 157 -8.20 -5.33 -17.14
CA HIS A 157 -8.93 -6.17 -16.17
C HIS A 157 -8.39 -5.98 -14.74
N GLN A 158 -7.07 -5.85 -14.60
CA GLN A 158 -6.43 -5.59 -13.30
C GLN A 158 -6.82 -4.23 -12.74
N LEU A 159 -6.90 -3.22 -13.61
CA LEU A 159 -7.30 -1.86 -13.24
C LEU A 159 -8.74 -1.78 -12.73
N ASN A 160 -9.67 -2.51 -13.37
CA ASN A 160 -11.06 -2.52 -12.95
C ASN A 160 -11.19 -3.12 -11.54
N ILE A 161 -10.56 -4.27 -11.29
CA ILE A 161 -10.54 -4.89 -9.97
C ILE A 161 -9.92 -3.96 -8.93
N ALA A 162 -8.77 -3.37 -9.24
CA ALA A 162 -8.11 -2.43 -8.34
C ALA A 162 -8.98 -1.20 -8.04
N HIS A 163 -9.70 -0.67 -9.03
CA HIS A 163 -10.62 0.45 -8.84
C HIS A 163 -11.81 0.08 -7.95
N ASP A 164 -12.44 -1.06 -8.22
CA ASP A 164 -13.67 -1.48 -7.56
C ASP A 164 -13.44 -1.97 -6.12
N VAL A 165 -12.33 -2.67 -5.89
CA VAL A 165 -11.97 -3.23 -4.58
C VAL A 165 -11.15 -2.24 -3.77
N GLY A 166 -10.18 -1.57 -4.39
CA GLY A 166 -9.25 -0.65 -3.70
C GLY A 166 -9.93 0.57 -3.07
N ARG A 167 -11.16 0.91 -3.46
CA ARG A 167 -11.93 2.03 -2.88
C ARG A 167 -12.84 1.62 -1.72
N ARG A 168 -13.04 0.32 -1.49
CA ARG A 168 -13.91 -0.16 -0.41
C ARG A 168 -13.20 0.03 0.93
N HIS A 169 -13.95 0.38 1.95
CA HIS A 169 -13.44 0.30 3.32
C HIS A 169 -13.35 -1.17 3.72
N ALA A 170 -12.21 -1.60 4.27
CA ALA A 170 -11.95 -2.98 4.71
C ALA A 170 -12.42 -4.05 3.68
N PRO A 171 -11.85 -4.09 2.46
CA PRO A 171 -12.29 -5.00 1.41
C PRO A 171 -12.13 -6.47 1.83
N ARG A 172 -13.21 -7.24 1.75
CA ARG A 172 -13.21 -8.71 1.89
C ARG A 172 -13.55 -9.35 0.55
N VAL A 173 -12.54 -9.83 -0.19
CA VAL A 173 -12.72 -10.37 -1.55
C VAL A 173 -11.85 -11.60 -1.83
N LEU A 174 -12.33 -12.43 -2.76
CA LEU A 174 -11.65 -13.58 -3.34
C LEU A 174 -11.25 -13.26 -4.79
N LEU A 175 -9.96 -13.12 -5.07
CA LEU A 175 -9.42 -12.99 -6.42
C LEU A 175 -9.08 -14.39 -6.95
N ALA A 176 -9.90 -14.87 -7.88
CA ALA A 176 -9.89 -16.25 -8.35
C ALA A 176 -9.44 -16.39 -9.82
N ASP A 177 -8.65 -15.43 -10.28
CA ASP A 177 -8.18 -15.35 -11.67
C ASP A 177 -7.29 -16.54 -12.06
N GLU A 178 -7.40 -16.97 -13.31
CA GLU A 178 -6.57 -18.04 -13.88
C GLU A 178 -5.06 -17.78 -13.66
N VAL A 179 -4.27 -18.85 -13.54
CA VAL A 179 -2.81 -18.79 -13.37
C VAL A 179 -2.17 -17.86 -14.41
N GLY A 180 -1.35 -16.92 -13.94
CA GLY A 180 -0.60 -16.00 -14.81
C GLY A 180 -1.36 -14.77 -15.29
N LEU A 181 -2.59 -14.51 -14.82
CA LEU A 181 -3.31 -13.26 -15.06
C LEU A 181 -2.84 -12.08 -14.17
N GLY A 182 -1.95 -12.35 -13.21
CA GLY A 182 -1.30 -11.32 -12.39
C GLY A 182 -1.99 -11.00 -11.08
N LYS A 183 -2.60 -11.99 -10.39
CA LYS A 183 -3.21 -11.84 -9.06
C LYS A 183 -2.34 -11.10 -8.04
N THR A 184 -1.04 -11.39 -8.01
CA THR A 184 -0.08 -10.70 -7.12
C THR A 184 0.01 -9.20 -7.41
N ILE A 185 -0.06 -8.83 -8.69
CA ILE A 185 -0.08 -7.42 -9.13
C ILE A 185 -1.43 -6.78 -8.79
N GLU A 186 -2.55 -7.46 -8.98
CA GLU A 186 -3.89 -6.98 -8.60
C GLU A 186 -3.99 -6.72 -7.10
N ALA A 187 -3.56 -7.70 -6.28
CA ALA A 187 -3.48 -7.55 -4.84
C ALA A 187 -2.57 -6.38 -4.45
N GLY A 188 -1.39 -6.28 -5.07
CA GLY A 188 -0.48 -5.16 -4.87
C GLY A 188 -1.09 -3.81 -5.22
N MET A 189 -1.90 -3.71 -6.29
CA MET A 189 -2.63 -2.49 -6.65
C MET A 189 -3.64 -2.11 -5.57
N ILE A 190 -4.40 -3.09 -5.06
CA ILE A 190 -5.38 -2.88 -3.98
C ILE A 190 -4.66 -2.41 -2.71
N LEU A 191 -3.61 -3.12 -2.28
CA LEU A 191 -2.80 -2.78 -1.10
C LEU A 191 -2.23 -1.36 -1.21
N HIS A 192 -1.60 -1.06 -2.34
CA HIS A 192 -1.01 0.24 -2.59
C HIS A 192 -2.04 1.37 -2.51
N GLN A 193 -3.23 1.15 -3.04
CA GLN A 193 -4.32 2.12 -2.97
C GLN A 193 -4.88 2.29 -1.55
N GLN A 194 -5.04 1.22 -0.79
CA GLN A 194 -5.49 1.25 0.61
C GLN A 194 -4.49 2.02 1.50
N LEU A 195 -3.19 1.74 1.33
CA LEU A 195 -2.11 2.44 2.03
C LEU A 195 -2.02 3.92 1.65
N LEU A 196 -2.09 4.25 0.35
CA LEU A 196 -2.03 5.65 -0.10
C LEU A 196 -3.23 6.49 0.33
N SER A 197 -4.40 5.87 0.49
CA SER A 197 -5.61 6.55 0.95
C SER A 197 -5.69 6.67 2.46
N GLY A 198 -4.79 6.01 3.21
CA GLY A 198 -4.85 5.92 4.67
C GLY A 198 -6.02 5.07 5.15
N ALA A 199 -6.60 4.23 4.30
CA ALA A 199 -7.67 3.30 4.66
C ALA A 199 -7.12 2.03 5.33
N ALA A 200 -5.83 1.76 5.18
CA ALA A 200 -5.07 0.77 5.92
C ALA A 200 -3.67 1.34 6.22
N GLU A 201 -3.10 0.98 7.35
CA GLU A 201 -1.72 1.28 7.75
C GLU A 201 -0.93 -0.01 7.99
N ARG A 202 -1.60 -1.03 8.55
CA ARG A 202 -1.02 -2.33 8.92
C ARG A 202 -1.49 -3.44 7.99
N VAL A 203 -0.55 -4.11 7.34
CA VAL A 203 -0.83 -5.18 6.36
C VAL A 203 -0.05 -6.44 6.68
N LEU A 204 -0.77 -7.56 6.76
CA LEU A 204 -0.21 -8.90 6.89
C LEU A 204 -0.40 -9.67 5.59
N ILE A 205 0.69 -10.21 5.05
CA ILE A 205 0.68 -11.08 3.87
C ILE A 205 1.13 -12.48 4.29
N ILE A 206 0.25 -13.46 4.14
CA ILE A 206 0.52 -14.88 4.38
C ILE A 206 0.60 -15.59 3.04
N VAL A 207 1.75 -16.17 2.75
CA VAL A 207 2.04 -16.85 1.48
C VAL A 207 2.76 -18.18 1.73
N PRO A 208 2.73 -19.14 0.79
CA PRO A 208 3.64 -20.27 0.84
C PRO A 208 5.11 -19.84 0.96
N GLU A 209 5.93 -20.61 1.66
CA GLU A 209 7.35 -20.29 1.89
C GLU A 209 8.11 -20.03 0.58
N THR A 210 7.77 -20.77 -0.48
CA THR A 210 8.34 -20.63 -1.82
C THR A 210 8.04 -19.29 -2.51
N LEU A 211 6.99 -18.57 -2.09
CA LEU A 211 6.53 -17.32 -2.71
C LEU A 211 6.90 -16.06 -1.91
N GLN A 212 7.40 -16.20 -0.67
CA GLN A 212 7.74 -15.06 0.21
C GLN A 212 8.67 -14.05 -0.45
N HIS A 213 9.78 -14.52 -1.03
CA HIS A 213 10.75 -13.64 -1.68
C HIS A 213 10.20 -13.02 -2.97
N GLN A 214 9.34 -13.74 -3.70
CA GLN A 214 8.67 -13.18 -4.88
C GLN A 214 7.79 -12.00 -4.46
N TRP A 215 6.94 -12.18 -3.44
CA TRP A 215 6.09 -11.13 -2.90
C TRP A 215 6.90 -9.93 -2.41
N LEU A 216 7.96 -10.16 -1.63
CA LEU A 216 8.84 -9.10 -1.14
C LEU A 216 9.44 -8.27 -2.29
N VAL A 217 9.96 -8.95 -3.32
CA VAL A 217 10.58 -8.30 -4.49
C VAL A 217 9.53 -7.54 -5.31
N GLU A 218 8.35 -8.12 -5.53
CA GLU A 218 7.27 -7.46 -6.27
C GLU A 218 6.75 -6.23 -5.54
N MET A 219 6.45 -6.33 -4.24
CA MET A 219 5.99 -5.20 -3.42
C MET A 219 7.02 -4.06 -3.41
N LEU A 220 8.31 -4.37 -3.28
CA LEU A 220 9.36 -3.37 -3.30
C LEU A 220 9.56 -2.75 -4.69
N ARG A 221 9.70 -3.57 -5.74
CA ARG A 221 10.07 -3.07 -7.08
C ARG A 221 8.92 -2.40 -7.80
N ARG A 222 7.70 -2.94 -7.66
CA ARG A 222 6.50 -2.49 -8.39
C ARG A 222 5.75 -1.42 -7.62
N PHE A 223 5.64 -1.55 -6.31
CA PHE A 223 4.80 -0.67 -5.49
C PHE A 223 5.61 0.20 -4.51
N ASN A 224 6.93 0.02 -4.42
CA ASN A 224 7.79 0.72 -3.46
C ASN A 224 7.33 0.54 -2.00
N LEU A 225 6.70 -0.60 -1.71
CA LEU A 225 6.28 -0.99 -0.36
C LEU A 225 7.38 -1.86 0.25
N ARG A 226 7.83 -1.49 1.45
CA ARG A 226 8.89 -2.18 2.18
C ARG A 226 8.26 -3.09 3.23
N PHE A 227 8.07 -4.35 2.87
CA PHE A 227 7.62 -5.38 3.80
C PHE A 227 8.81 -5.95 4.57
N ALA A 228 8.61 -6.23 5.86
CA ALA A 228 9.50 -7.04 6.66
C ALA A 228 9.15 -8.52 6.51
N LEU A 229 10.13 -9.35 6.20
CA LEU A 229 9.97 -10.80 6.18
C LEU A 229 10.13 -11.33 7.60
N PHE A 230 9.13 -12.04 8.10
CA PHE A 230 9.19 -12.68 9.42
C PHE A 230 9.42 -14.18 9.28
N ASP A 231 10.60 -14.60 9.71
CA ASP A 231 11.01 -15.97 9.94
C ASP A 231 11.32 -16.21 11.43
N ASP A 232 11.80 -17.41 11.79
CA ASP A 232 12.11 -17.75 13.18
C ASP A 232 13.17 -16.83 13.81
N GLU A 233 14.16 -16.39 13.03
CA GLU A 233 15.26 -15.53 13.50
C GLU A 233 14.76 -14.10 13.75
N ARG A 234 14.07 -13.50 12.76
CA ARG A 234 13.51 -12.15 12.88
C ARG A 234 12.48 -12.06 14.01
N TYR A 235 11.67 -13.09 14.20
CA TYR A 235 10.72 -13.15 15.30
C TYR A 235 11.41 -13.19 16.67
N ALA A 236 12.47 -13.98 16.82
CA ALA A 236 13.23 -14.03 18.06
C ALA A 236 13.93 -12.70 18.38
N GLU A 237 14.46 -12.02 17.36
CA GLU A 237 15.02 -10.67 17.50
C GLU A 237 13.95 -9.67 17.98
N ALA A 238 12.80 -9.62 17.31
CA ALA A 238 11.72 -8.68 17.62
C ALA A 238 11.07 -8.92 19.00
N GLN A 239 11.17 -10.14 19.56
CA GLN A 239 10.76 -10.42 20.96
C GLN A 239 11.57 -9.65 22.00
N HIS A 240 12.75 -9.13 21.65
CA HIS A 240 13.54 -8.30 22.55
C HIS A 240 13.12 -6.82 22.51
N ASP A 241 12.50 -6.38 21.42
CA ASP A 241 12.16 -4.97 21.19
C ASP A 241 10.73 -4.63 21.64
N ALA A 242 9.81 -5.58 21.56
CA ALA A 242 8.40 -5.39 21.92
C ALA A 242 7.79 -6.62 22.59
N TYR A 243 6.70 -6.42 23.33
CA TYR A 243 5.91 -7.53 23.91
C TYR A 243 5.33 -8.42 22.81
N ASN A 244 4.69 -7.80 21.81
CA ASN A 244 4.28 -8.47 20.58
C ASN A 244 5.29 -8.17 19.46
N PRO A 245 6.03 -9.18 18.96
CA PRO A 245 7.02 -9.00 17.90
C PRO A 245 6.48 -8.41 16.61
N PHE A 246 5.17 -8.56 16.34
CA PHE A 246 4.57 -8.05 15.11
C PHE A 246 4.19 -6.56 15.19
N ASP A 247 4.31 -5.93 16.36
CA ASP A 247 4.08 -4.49 16.52
C ASP A 247 5.31 -3.66 16.10
N THR A 248 6.48 -4.30 15.93
CA THR A 248 7.71 -3.61 15.52
C THR A 248 7.66 -3.11 14.07
N GLU A 249 6.79 -3.69 13.24
CA GLU A 249 6.69 -3.40 11.81
C GLU A 249 5.22 -3.20 11.41
N GLN A 250 4.98 -2.37 10.40
CA GLN A 250 3.62 -2.10 9.89
C GLN A 250 3.24 -3.02 8.72
N LEU A 251 4.22 -3.46 7.94
CA LEU A 251 4.02 -4.27 6.73
C LEU A 251 4.79 -5.57 6.88
N VAL A 252 4.08 -6.69 7.05
CA VAL A 252 4.69 -8.00 7.36
C VAL A 252 4.34 -9.05 6.31
N ILE A 253 5.34 -9.82 5.88
CA ILE A 253 5.17 -11.06 5.11
C ILE A 253 5.64 -12.22 5.97
N CYS A 254 4.84 -13.28 6.08
CA CYS A 254 5.25 -14.53 6.71
C CYS A 254 4.62 -15.74 6.01
N SER A 255 5.07 -16.95 6.35
CA SER A 255 4.46 -18.18 5.83
C SER A 255 3.42 -18.73 6.79
N LEU A 256 2.44 -19.45 6.24
CA LEU A 256 1.43 -20.12 7.06
C LEU A 256 2.06 -21.18 7.98
N ASP A 257 3.09 -21.87 7.49
CA ASP A 257 3.85 -22.84 8.30
C ASP A 257 4.58 -22.16 9.46
N PHE A 258 5.17 -20.98 9.23
CA PHE A 258 5.79 -20.18 10.28
C PHE A 258 4.79 -19.73 11.34
N ALA A 259 3.63 -19.22 10.91
CA ALA A 259 2.57 -18.72 11.79
C ALA A 259 2.02 -19.83 12.70
N ARG A 260 1.85 -21.04 12.16
CA ARG A 260 1.25 -22.18 12.87
C ARG A 260 2.23 -22.98 13.71
N ARG A 261 3.55 -22.86 13.49
CA ARG A 261 4.57 -23.65 14.20
C ARG A 261 4.52 -23.48 15.72
N SER A 262 4.02 -22.33 16.20
CA SER A 262 3.83 -22.06 17.62
C SER A 262 2.48 -21.39 17.86
N LYS A 263 1.73 -21.88 18.86
CA LYS A 263 0.45 -21.27 19.27
C LYS A 263 0.63 -19.80 19.70
N GLN A 264 1.72 -19.51 20.42
CA GLN A 264 2.04 -18.16 20.86
C GLN A 264 2.24 -17.20 19.68
N ARG A 265 2.83 -17.65 18.57
CA ARG A 265 3.02 -16.81 17.37
C ARG A 265 1.69 -16.46 16.72
N LEU A 266 0.78 -17.43 16.64
CA LEU A 266 -0.55 -17.20 16.10
C LEU A 266 -1.34 -16.22 16.99
N GLU A 267 -1.26 -16.38 18.31
CA GLU A 267 -1.85 -15.44 19.28
C GLU A 267 -1.30 -14.02 19.09
N HIS A 268 0.03 -13.87 19.02
CA HIS A 268 0.66 -12.57 18.73
C HIS A 268 0.23 -11.99 17.37
N LEU A 269 0.08 -12.81 16.32
CA LEU A 269 -0.42 -12.33 15.02
C LEU A 269 -1.86 -11.80 15.11
N CYS A 270 -2.73 -12.48 15.86
CA CYS A 270 -4.11 -12.05 16.08
C CYS A 270 -4.21 -10.76 16.91
N GLU A 271 -3.30 -10.58 17.87
CA GLU A 271 -3.26 -9.40 18.75
C GLU A 271 -2.68 -8.14 18.07
N ALA A 272 -1.93 -8.28 16.97
CA ALA A 272 -1.16 -7.18 16.35
C ALA A 272 -1.99 -6.17 15.51
N GLU A 273 -3.32 -6.14 15.68
CA GLU A 273 -4.29 -5.21 15.06
C GLU A 273 -3.98 -4.87 13.59
N TRP A 274 -4.17 -5.82 12.67
CA TRP A 274 -4.01 -5.58 11.24
C TRP A 274 -5.25 -4.96 10.61
N ASP A 275 -5.06 -4.09 9.61
CA ASP A 275 -6.16 -3.54 8.81
C ASP A 275 -6.51 -4.45 7.63
N LEU A 276 -5.49 -5.09 7.03
CA LEU A 276 -5.59 -5.94 5.86
C LEU A 276 -4.79 -7.23 6.00
N LEU A 277 -5.46 -8.35 5.70
CA LEU A 277 -4.87 -9.67 5.56
C LEU A 277 -4.89 -10.09 4.10
N VAL A 278 -3.76 -10.52 3.55
CA VAL A 278 -3.67 -11.14 2.23
C VAL A 278 -3.23 -12.57 2.38
N VAL A 279 -3.97 -13.51 1.80
CA VAL A 279 -3.60 -14.93 1.79
C VAL A 279 -3.48 -15.41 0.35
N ASP A 280 -2.26 -15.75 -0.06
CA ASP A 280 -2.00 -16.32 -1.38
C ASP A 280 -2.10 -17.84 -1.38
N GLU A 281 -2.44 -18.40 -2.54
CA GLU A 281 -2.73 -19.82 -2.72
C GLU A 281 -3.73 -20.39 -1.69
N ALA A 282 -4.81 -19.63 -1.46
CA ALA A 282 -5.89 -19.99 -0.53
C ALA A 282 -6.59 -21.33 -0.88
N HIS A 283 -6.28 -21.93 -2.03
CA HIS A 283 -6.71 -23.26 -2.43
C HIS A 283 -6.08 -24.39 -1.57
N HIS A 284 -4.99 -24.12 -0.84
CA HIS A 284 -4.39 -25.06 0.11
C HIS A 284 -5.17 -25.16 1.44
N LEU A 285 -6.11 -24.25 1.68
CA LEU A 285 -6.94 -24.26 2.89
C LEU A 285 -8.05 -25.31 2.75
N VAL A 286 -7.76 -26.52 3.22
CA VAL A 286 -8.70 -27.64 3.19
C VAL A 286 -9.69 -27.52 4.35
N TRP A 287 -10.99 -27.56 4.03
CA TRP A 287 -12.06 -27.50 5.01
C TRP A 287 -12.98 -28.71 4.84
N SER A 288 -13.43 -29.24 5.97
CA SER A 288 -14.55 -30.17 6.06
C SER A 288 -15.35 -29.81 7.30
N GLU A 289 -16.65 -30.11 7.30
CA GLU A 289 -17.56 -29.75 8.40
C GLU A 289 -17.14 -30.39 9.72
N ASP A 290 -16.68 -31.64 9.68
CA ASP A 290 -16.27 -32.41 10.86
C ASP A 290 -14.80 -32.19 11.28
N ALA A 291 -13.93 -31.83 10.33
CA ALA A 291 -12.48 -31.76 10.55
C ALA A 291 -11.80 -30.70 9.66
N PRO A 292 -11.95 -29.40 9.95
CA PRO A 292 -11.22 -28.37 9.23
C PRO A 292 -9.71 -28.51 9.46
N SER A 293 -8.90 -28.18 8.44
CA SER A 293 -7.45 -28.22 8.59
C SER A 293 -6.97 -27.16 9.58
N ARG A 294 -5.83 -27.41 10.22
CA ARG A 294 -5.23 -26.42 11.14
C ARG A 294 -4.81 -25.15 10.40
N GLU A 295 -4.44 -25.29 9.13
CA GLU A 295 -4.13 -24.20 8.20
C GLU A 295 -5.36 -23.31 8.01
N TYR A 296 -6.53 -23.90 7.77
CA TYR A 296 -7.80 -23.17 7.68
C TYR A 296 -8.13 -22.47 8.98
N GLN A 297 -8.07 -23.18 10.12
CA GLN A 297 -8.38 -22.62 11.44
C GLN A 297 -7.50 -21.41 11.81
N ALA A 298 -6.21 -21.45 11.46
CA ALA A 298 -5.31 -20.33 11.72
C ALA A 298 -5.70 -19.09 10.91
N ILE A 299 -6.06 -19.26 9.63
CA ILE A 299 -6.55 -18.16 8.80
C ILE A 299 -7.94 -17.69 9.24
N GLU A 300 -8.82 -18.58 9.67
CA GLU A 300 -10.15 -18.23 10.22
C GLU A 300 -10.01 -17.32 11.43
N GLN A 301 -9.17 -17.70 12.41
CA GLN A 301 -8.90 -16.87 13.59
C GLN A 301 -8.37 -15.47 13.24
N LEU A 302 -7.45 -15.38 12.26
CA LEU A 302 -6.94 -14.09 11.80
C LEU A 302 -8.03 -13.28 11.08
N ALA A 303 -8.79 -13.91 10.19
CA ALA A 303 -9.85 -13.26 9.42
C ALA A 303 -11.02 -12.75 10.28
N GLU A 304 -11.22 -13.29 11.48
CA GLU A 304 -12.17 -12.78 12.47
C GLU A 304 -11.71 -11.46 13.11
N HIS A 305 -10.40 -11.27 13.31
CA HIS A 305 -9.84 -10.08 13.96
C HIS A 305 -9.46 -8.98 12.95
N VAL A 306 -9.16 -9.36 11.70
CA VAL A 306 -8.73 -8.42 10.67
C VAL A 306 -9.95 -7.92 9.87
N PRO A 307 -10.16 -6.59 9.73
CA PRO A 307 -11.29 -6.04 9.02
C PRO A 307 -11.33 -6.44 7.53
N GLY A 308 -10.25 -6.18 6.78
CA GLY A 308 -10.18 -6.49 5.36
C GLY A 308 -9.36 -7.76 5.05
N VAL A 309 -9.86 -8.57 4.12
CA VAL A 309 -9.31 -9.88 3.79
C VAL A 309 -9.27 -10.07 2.28
N LEU A 310 -8.09 -10.26 1.71
CA LEU A 310 -7.88 -10.58 0.31
C LEU A 310 -7.40 -12.04 0.19
N LEU A 311 -8.26 -12.90 -0.35
CA LEU A 311 -7.90 -14.28 -0.65
C LEU A 311 -7.54 -14.41 -2.13
N LEU A 312 -6.41 -15.02 -2.44
CA LEU A 312 -5.95 -15.22 -3.81
C LEU A 312 -5.92 -16.71 -4.12
N THR A 313 -6.51 -17.11 -5.24
CA THR A 313 -6.52 -18.50 -5.69
C THR A 313 -6.53 -18.58 -7.20
N ALA A 314 -5.88 -19.59 -7.77
CA ALA A 314 -5.97 -19.86 -9.20
C ALA A 314 -7.03 -20.92 -9.57
N THR A 315 -7.56 -21.64 -8.58
CA THR A 315 -8.36 -22.86 -8.77
C THR A 315 -9.60 -22.89 -7.88
N PRO A 316 -10.53 -21.93 -8.02
CA PRO A 316 -11.63 -21.79 -7.08
C PRO A 316 -12.63 -22.97 -7.10
N GLU A 317 -12.82 -23.63 -8.25
CA GLU A 317 -13.89 -24.64 -8.44
C GLU A 317 -13.37 -26.09 -8.56
N GLN A 318 -12.08 -26.29 -8.89
CA GLN A 318 -11.53 -27.64 -9.10
C GLN A 318 -11.49 -28.49 -7.82
N LEU A 319 -11.63 -27.87 -6.65
CA LEU A 319 -11.58 -28.51 -5.33
C LEU A 319 -12.97 -28.82 -4.75
N GLY A 320 -14.05 -28.61 -5.51
CA GLY A 320 -15.42 -28.91 -5.08
C GLY A 320 -16.13 -27.76 -4.35
N MET A 321 -17.45 -27.93 -4.12
CA MET A 321 -18.31 -26.90 -3.53
C MET A 321 -17.95 -26.57 -2.08
N GLU A 322 -17.51 -27.56 -1.30
CA GLU A 322 -17.09 -27.39 0.10
C GLU A 322 -15.89 -26.44 0.23
N SER A 323 -14.86 -26.62 -0.59
CA SER A 323 -13.69 -25.73 -0.60
C SER A 323 -14.05 -24.30 -1.00
N HIS A 324 -14.99 -24.15 -1.95
CA HIS A 324 -15.47 -22.83 -2.35
C HIS A 324 -16.26 -22.14 -1.23
N PHE A 325 -17.18 -22.87 -0.58
CA PHE A 325 -17.93 -22.41 0.59
C PHE A 325 -16.99 -21.97 1.71
N ALA A 326 -15.98 -22.78 2.03
CA ALA A 326 -15.03 -22.50 3.09
C ALA A 326 -14.28 -21.17 2.91
N ARG A 327 -13.89 -20.85 1.67
CA ARG A 327 -13.24 -19.56 1.34
C ARG A 327 -14.21 -18.39 1.43
N LEU A 328 -15.46 -18.57 1.03
CA LEU A 328 -16.49 -17.54 1.18
C LEU A 328 -16.82 -17.29 2.66
N ARG A 329 -16.83 -18.34 3.48
CA ARG A 329 -17.00 -18.26 4.94
C ARG A 329 -15.88 -17.46 5.63
N LEU A 330 -14.63 -17.59 5.19
CA LEU A 330 -13.54 -16.73 5.68
C LEU A 330 -13.78 -15.24 5.39
N LEU A 331 -14.49 -14.94 4.30
CA LEU A 331 -14.80 -13.57 3.88
C LEU A 331 -16.05 -13.02 4.56
N ASP A 332 -17.07 -13.83 4.79
CA ASP A 332 -18.29 -13.43 5.49
C ASP A 332 -18.91 -14.62 6.24
N PRO A 333 -18.50 -14.85 7.50
CA PRO A 333 -18.96 -16.02 8.25
C PRO A 333 -20.44 -15.93 8.63
N ASN A 334 -21.00 -14.72 8.74
CA ASN A 334 -22.42 -14.53 9.05
C ASN A 334 -23.31 -14.93 7.87
N ARG A 335 -22.88 -14.57 6.65
CA ARG A 335 -23.63 -14.93 5.45
C ARG A 335 -23.42 -16.37 5.04
N PHE A 336 -22.19 -16.89 5.13
CA PHE A 336 -21.85 -18.25 4.74
C PHE A 336 -21.61 -19.12 5.98
N HIS A 337 -22.67 -19.35 6.75
CA HIS A 337 -22.63 -20.10 8.01
C HIS A 337 -22.98 -21.58 7.84
N ASP A 338 -23.86 -21.92 6.88
CA ASP A 338 -24.36 -23.28 6.67
C ASP A 338 -24.08 -23.77 5.23
N PHE A 339 -23.45 -24.94 5.11
CA PHE A 339 -23.07 -25.50 3.81
C PHE A 339 -24.27 -26.06 3.04
N ALA A 340 -25.22 -26.70 3.72
CA ALA A 340 -26.39 -27.29 3.08
C ALA A 340 -27.28 -26.21 2.46
N GLN A 341 -27.52 -25.12 3.20
CA GLN A 341 -28.23 -23.94 2.71
C GLN A 341 -27.50 -23.32 1.52
N PHE A 342 -26.16 -23.18 1.59
CA PHE A 342 -25.37 -22.68 0.47
C PHE A 342 -25.52 -23.53 -0.81
N VAL A 343 -25.54 -24.86 -0.67
CA VAL A 343 -25.74 -25.77 -1.81
C VAL A 343 -27.13 -25.62 -2.42
N GLU A 344 -28.16 -25.43 -1.58
CA GLU A 344 -29.53 -25.19 -2.05
C GLU A 344 -29.65 -23.86 -2.80
N GLU A 345 -29.08 -22.79 -2.24
CA GLU A 345 -29.03 -21.47 -2.89
C GLU A 345 -28.29 -21.51 -4.23
N GLN A 346 -27.16 -22.23 -4.31
CA GLN A 346 -26.39 -22.39 -5.55
C GLN A 346 -27.15 -23.13 -6.65
N LYS A 347 -27.99 -24.11 -6.31
CA LYS A 347 -28.83 -24.81 -7.30
C LYS A 347 -29.84 -23.86 -7.94
N ASN A 348 -30.42 -22.98 -7.15
CA ASN A 348 -31.37 -21.97 -7.62
C ASN A 348 -30.68 -20.86 -8.45
N TYR A 349 -29.38 -20.64 -8.24
CA TYR A 349 -28.59 -19.62 -8.94
C TYR A 349 -28.14 -20.01 -10.36
N ARG A 350 -27.86 -21.29 -10.60
CA ARG A 350 -27.30 -21.75 -11.89
C ARG A 350 -28.08 -21.27 -13.13
N PRO A 351 -29.43 -21.32 -13.14
CA PRO A 351 -30.23 -20.79 -14.26
C PRO A 351 -30.08 -19.27 -14.45
N VAL A 352 -29.96 -18.50 -13.36
CA VAL A 352 -29.76 -17.04 -13.41
C VAL A 352 -28.39 -16.70 -13.98
N ALA A 353 -27.34 -17.43 -13.57
CA ALA A 353 -25.99 -17.26 -14.08
C ALA A 353 -25.91 -17.52 -15.59
N ASP A 354 -26.60 -18.57 -16.06
CA ASP A 354 -26.69 -18.90 -17.48
C ASP A 354 -27.43 -17.79 -18.25
N ALA A 355 -28.52 -17.25 -17.70
CA ALA A 355 -29.24 -16.14 -18.30
C ALA A 355 -28.40 -14.84 -18.37
N VAL A 356 -27.66 -14.50 -17.30
CA VAL A 356 -26.71 -13.36 -17.29
C VAL A 356 -25.62 -13.54 -18.35
N ALA A 357 -25.07 -14.75 -18.47
CA ALA A 357 -24.06 -15.05 -19.47
C ALA A 357 -24.60 -14.88 -20.90
N MET A 358 -25.85 -15.29 -21.16
CA MET A 358 -26.50 -15.07 -22.46
C MET A 358 -26.71 -13.58 -22.77
N LEU A 359 -27.16 -12.80 -21.80
CA LEU A 359 -27.33 -11.34 -21.94
C LEU A 359 -26.00 -10.64 -22.25
N LEU A 360 -24.93 -11.02 -21.54
CA LEU A 360 -23.56 -10.51 -21.78
C LEU A 360 -23.00 -10.93 -23.14
N ALA A 361 -23.34 -12.13 -23.62
CA ALA A 361 -22.98 -12.61 -24.95
C ALA A 361 -23.77 -11.92 -26.08
N GLY A 362 -24.76 -11.11 -25.74
CA GLY A 362 -25.61 -10.39 -26.68
C GLY A 362 -26.81 -11.18 -27.18
N ASN A 363 -27.03 -12.39 -26.65
CA ASN A 363 -28.13 -13.28 -27.05
C ASN A 363 -29.46 -12.85 -26.42
N LYS A 364 -30.56 -13.19 -27.09
CA LYS A 364 -31.92 -12.98 -26.58
C LYS A 364 -32.29 -14.10 -25.63
N LEU A 365 -32.93 -13.75 -24.52
CA LEU A 365 -33.48 -14.71 -23.57
C LEU A 365 -34.79 -15.29 -24.12
N SER A 366 -35.02 -16.57 -23.87
CA SER A 366 -36.29 -17.25 -24.12
C SER A 366 -37.38 -16.77 -23.15
N ASN A 367 -38.64 -16.96 -23.52
CA ASN A 367 -39.77 -16.59 -22.65
C ASN A 367 -39.75 -17.37 -21.33
N ASP A 368 -39.26 -18.61 -21.32
CA ASP A 368 -39.14 -19.42 -20.11
C ASP A 368 -38.07 -18.86 -19.15
N GLU A 369 -36.94 -18.40 -19.68
CA GLU A 369 -35.88 -17.74 -18.89
C GLU A 369 -36.32 -16.38 -18.34
N LEU A 370 -37.09 -15.61 -19.12
CA LEU A 370 -37.66 -14.33 -18.67
C LEU A 370 -38.66 -14.52 -17.53
N ASN A 371 -39.56 -15.51 -17.63
CA ASN A 371 -40.54 -15.81 -16.59
C ASN A 371 -39.83 -16.29 -15.31
N MET A 372 -38.81 -17.15 -15.44
CA MET A 372 -38.02 -17.63 -14.32
C MET A 372 -37.29 -16.49 -13.59
N LEU A 373 -36.70 -15.54 -14.34
CA LEU A 373 -36.08 -14.34 -13.76
C LEU A 373 -37.11 -13.44 -13.08
N GLY A 374 -38.30 -13.27 -13.67
CA GLY A 374 -39.41 -12.52 -13.10
C GLY A 374 -39.90 -13.09 -11.76
N GLU A 375 -40.08 -14.41 -11.69
CA GLU A 375 -40.48 -15.12 -10.46
C GLU A 375 -39.41 -15.01 -9.35
N MET A 376 -38.12 -15.10 -9.70
CA MET A 376 -37.03 -15.05 -8.70
C MET A 376 -36.78 -13.66 -8.11
N ILE A 377 -37.02 -12.59 -8.89
CA ILE A 377 -36.62 -11.22 -8.52
C ILE A 377 -37.83 -10.43 -7.97
N GLY A 378 -39.04 -10.98 -8.07
CA GLY A 378 -40.29 -10.34 -7.69
C GLY A 378 -40.82 -9.47 -8.83
N GLU A 379 -42.01 -9.79 -9.31
CA GLU A 379 -42.59 -9.32 -10.58
C GLU A 379 -42.71 -7.80 -10.76
N GLN A 380 -42.62 -6.97 -9.71
CA GLN A 380 -43.17 -5.61 -9.76
C GLN A 380 -42.26 -4.51 -10.35
N ASP A 381 -40.93 -4.69 -10.42
CA ASP A 381 -40.00 -3.58 -10.77
C ASP A 381 -39.11 -3.80 -12.02
N ILE A 382 -39.07 -5.01 -12.58
CA ILE A 382 -38.05 -5.41 -13.59
C ILE A 382 -38.61 -5.85 -14.95
N GLU A 383 -39.92 -6.07 -15.07
CA GLU A 383 -40.56 -6.44 -16.33
C GLU A 383 -40.28 -5.45 -17.49
N PRO A 384 -40.33 -4.11 -17.30
CA PRO A 384 -39.97 -3.18 -18.38
C PRO A 384 -38.47 -3.23 -18.74
N LEU A 385 -37.59 -3.49 -17.77
CA LEU A 385 -36.15 -3.66 -18.01
C LEU A 385 -35.84 -4.96 -18.76
N LEU A 386 -36.53 -6.06 -18.43
CA LEU A 386 -36.43 -7.34 -19.12
C LEU A 386 -36.88 -7.23 -20.58
N GLN A 387 -37.99 -6.53 -20.83
CA GLN A 387 -38.50 -6.30 -22.19
C GLN A 387 -37.57 -5.38 -22.99
N ALA A 388 -37.09 -4.28 -22.39
CA ALA A 388 -36.12 -3.38 -23.02
C ALA A 388 -34.80 -4.10 -23.35
N ALA A 389 -34.29 -4.92 -22.43
CA ALA A 389 -33.07 -5.70 -22.62
C ALA A 389 -33.17 -6.74 -23.73
N ASN A 390 -34.35 -7.33 -23.96
CA ASN A 390 -34.57 -8.31 -25.02
C ASN A 390 -34.94 -7.69 -26.38
N SER A 391 -35.17 -6.37 -26.42
CA SER A 391 -35.45 -5.60 -27.65
C SER A 391 -34.17 -5.25 -28.43
N ASP A 392 -34.31 -4.88 -29.71
CA ASP A 392 -33.20 -4.35 -30.54
C ASP A 392 -33.18 -2.81 -30.57
N SER A 393 -33.69 -2.16 -29.52
CA SER A 393 -33.73 -0.69 -29.38
C SER A 393 -32.35 -0.10 -29.05
N GLU A 394 -32.14 1.20 -29.31
CA GLU A 394 -30.90 1.91 -28.91
C GLU A 394 -30.65 1.84 -27.39
N ASP A 395 -31.71 1.73 -26.59
CA ASP A 395 -31.65 1.62 -25.13
C ASP A 395 -31.40 0.18 -24.63
N ALA A 396 -31.49 -0.83 -25.50
CA ALA A 396 -31.39 -2.24 -25.11
C ALA A 396 -30.05 -2.57 -24.43
N GLN A 397 -28.96 -1.95 -24.87
CA GLN A 397 -27.64 -2.21 -24.31
C GLN A 397 -27.46 -1.58 -22.92
N SER A 398 -28.07 -0.41 -22.67
CA SER A 398 -28.11 0.22 -21.35
C SER A 398 -28.97 -0.61 -20.39
N ALA A 399 -30.16 -1.04 -20.84
CA ALA A 399 -31.05 -1.88 -20.06
C ALA A 399 -30.41 -3.23 -19.71
N ARG A 400 -29.66 -3.85 -20.63
CA ARG A 400 -28.87 -5.07 -20.34
C ARG A 400 -27.82 -4.83 -19.26
N GLN A 401 -27.08 -3.72 -19.33
CA GLN A 401 -26.06 -3.41 -18.33
C GLN A 401 -26.67 -3.16 -16.95
N GLU A 402 -27.77 -2.44 -16.88
CA GLU A 402 -28.50 -2.17 -15.65
C GLU A 402 -29.08 -3.46 -15.06
N LEU A 403 -29.68 -4.31 -15.89
CA LEU A 403 -30.25 -5.58 -15.47
C LEU A 403 -29.18 -6.56 -14.98
N VAL A 404 -28.04 -6.65 -15.69
CA VAL A 404 -26.88 -7.44 -15.23
C VAL A 404 -26.35 -6.89 -13.91
N SER A 405 -26.26 -5.57 -13.77
CA SER A 405 -25.86 -4.93 -12.50
C SER A 405 -26.82 -5.32 -11.38
N MET A 406 -28.14 -5.16 -11.55
CA MET A 406 -29.14 -5.51 -10.54
C MET A 406 -29.12 -6.99 -10.16
N LEU A 407 -28.97 -7.89 -11.14
CA LEU A 407 -28.83 -9.33 -10.91
C LEU A 407 -27.56 -9.62 -10.09
N MET A 408 -26.42 -9.07 -10.49
CA MET A 408 -25.16 -9.24 -9.76
C MET A 408 -25.21 -8.61 -8.35
N ASP A 409 -25.95 -7.51 -8.16
CA ASP A 409 -25.98 -6.79 -6.90
C ASP A 409 -26.88 -7.46 -5.85
N ARG A 410 -27.99 -8.07 -6.29
CA ARG A 410 -28.85 -8.92 -5.45
C ARG A 410 -28.16 -10.22 -5.05
N HIS A 411 -27.24 -10.71 -5.86
CA HIS A 411 -26.45 -11.91 -5.54
C HIS A 411 -25.14 -11.54 -4.88
N GLY A 412 -25.09 -11.60 -3.55
CA GLY A 412 -23.91 -11.10 -2.83
C GLY A 412 -22.59 -11.85 -3.11
N THR A 413 -22.55 -12.99 -3.82
CA THR A 413 -21.29 -13.67 -4.16
C THR A 413 -20.50 -12.88 -5.19
N SER A 414 -21.17 -12.18 -6.12
CA SER A 414 -20.53 -11.36 -7.17
C SER A 414 -19.80 -10.15 -6.61
N ARG A 415 -20.21 -9.63 -5.45
CA ARG A 415 -19.48 -8.55 -4.77
C ARG A 415 -18.19 -9.02 -4.12
N VAL A 416 -18.08 -10.31 -3.83
CA VAL A 416 -17.00 -10.90 -3.03
C VAL A 416 -16.01 -11.67 -3.92
N LEU A 417 -16.46 -12.30 -5.00
CA LEU A 417 -15.66 -13.12 -5.91
C LEU A 417 -15.40 -12.41 -7.23
N PHE A 418 -14.12 -12.23 -7.57
CA PHE A 418 -13.67 -11.76 -8.88
C PHE A 418 -12.96 -12.89 -9.61
N ARG A 419 -13.36 -13.16 -10.86
CA ARG A 419 -12.77 -14.23 -11.67
C ARG A 419 -12.69 -13.82 -13.13
N ASN A 420 -11.47 -13.75 -13.64
CA ASN A 420 -11.16 -13.64 -15.06
C ASN A 420 -10.53 -14.93 -15.59
N THR A 421 -10.79 -15.21 -16.87
CA THR A 421 -10.18 -16.32 -17.62
C THR A 421 -9.43 -15.79 -18.83
N ARG A 422 -8.40 -16.52 -19.29
CA ARG A 422 -7.63 -16.12 -20.48
C ARG A 422 -8.47 -16.07 -21.76
N ASN A 423 -9.55 -16.84 -21.84
CA ASN A 423 -10.48 -16.78 -22.96
C ASN A 423 -11.30 -15.48 -22.94
N GLY A 424 -11.64 -14.97 -21.75
CA GLY A 424 -12.38 -13.71 -21.59
C GLY A 424 -11.51 -12.47 -21.79
N VAL A 425 -10.21 -12.55 -21.48
CA VAL A 425 -9.29 -11.40 -21.57
C VAL A 425 -8.51 -11.43 -22.89
N LYS A 426 -8.70 -10.39 -23.72
CA LYS A 426 -8.00 -10.23 -25.00
C LYS A 426 -6.55 -9.74 -24.78
N GLY A 427 -5.64 -10.12 -25.69
CA GLY A 427 -4.27 -9.57 -25.73
C GLY A 427 -3.16 -10.51 -25.25
N PHE A 428 -3.49 -11.74 -24.84
CA PHE A 428 -2.47 -12.75 -24.54
C PHE A 428 -1.81 -13.29 -25.82
N PRO A 429 -0.48 -13.46 -25.85
CA PRO A 429 0.20 -14.10 -26.97
C PRO A 429 -0.28 -15.55 -27.09
N LYS A 430 -0.58 -15.98 -28.33
CA LYS A 430 -0.90 -17.39 -28.59
C LYS A 430 0.33 -18.24 -28.33
N ARG A 431 0.17 -19.27 -27.50
CA ARG A 431 1.22 -20.27 -27.29
C ARG A 431 1.20 -21.23 -28.48
N GLU A 432 2.27 -21.22 -29.26
CA GLU A 432 2.48 -22.23 -30.31
C GLU A 432 3.34 -23.36 -29.73
N LEU A 433 2.77 -24.56 -29.66
CA LEU A 433 3.49 -25.74 -29.19
C LEU A 433 4.48 -26.18 -30.28
N HIS A 434 5.76 -25.88 -30.07
CA HIS A 434 6.83 -26.43 -30.90
C HIS A 434 7.29 -27.78 -30.32
N THR A 435 6.69 -28.87 -30.77
CA THR A 435 7.12 -30.21 -30.37
C THR A 435 8.45 -30.55 -31.04
N ILE A 436 9.48 -30.84 -30.25
CA ILE A 436 10.74 -31.40 -30.72
C ILE A 436 10.65 -32.92 -30.57
N LYS A 437 10.75 -33.65 -31.68
CA LYS A 437 10.82 -35.11 -31.64
C LYS A 437 12.23 -35.53 -31.25
N LEU A 438 12.35 -36.22 -30.12
CA LEU A 438 13.62 -36.83 -29.72
C LEU A 438 13.71 -38.24 -30.33
N PRO A 439 14.90 -38.65 -30.83
CA PRO A 439 15.10 -40.03 -31.25
C PRO A 439 14.97 -40.95 -30.05
N LEU A 440 14.30 -42.09 -30.23
CA LEU A 440 14.15 -43.10 -29.19
C LEU A 440 15.53 -43.66 -28.82
N PRO A 441 15.98 -43.57 -27.55
CA PRO A 441 17.27 -44.11 -27.11
C PRO A 441 17.43 -45.60 -27.45
N THR A 442 18.66 -46.01 -27.78
CA THR A 442 18.97 -47.40 -28.18
C THR A 442 18.69 -48.41 -27.06
N GLN A 443 18.82 -47.98 -25.81
CA GLN A 443 18.49 -48.75 -24.61
C GLN A 443 16.99 -49.11 -24.58
N TYR A 444 16.13 -48.13 -24.82
CA TYR A 444 14.68 -48.32 -24.85
C TYR A 444 14.25 -49.18 -26.05
N GLN A 445 14.87 -49.00 -27.22
CA GLN A 445 14.63 -49.88 -28.37
C GLN A 445 14.94 -51.35 -28.05
N THR A 446 15.99 -51.60 -27.28
CA THR A 446 16.40 -52.95 -26.88
C THR A 446 15.43 -53.55 -25.87
N ALA A 447 15.04 -52.79 -24.83
CA ALA A 447 14.06 -53.23 -23.84
C ALA A 447 12.68 -53.49 -24.44
N ILE A 448 12.21 -52.66 -25.37
CA ILE A 448 10.95 -52.88 -26.11
C ILE A 448 11.02 -54.17 -26.94
N LYS A 449 12.14 -54.43 -27.61
CA LYS A 449 12.32 -55.68 -28.39
C LYS A 449 12.29 -56.91 -27.49
N VAL A 450 12.98 -56.88 -26.35
CA VAL A 450 13.01 -57.99 -25.38
C VAL A 450 11.64 -58.21 -24.75
N SER A 451 10.95 -57.14 -24.33
CA SER A 451 9.57 -57.17 -23.84
C SER A 451 8.59 -57.73 -24.87
N GLY A 452 8.74 -57.36 -26.14
CA GLY A 452 7.92 -57.88 -27.25
C GLY A 452 8.11 -59.37 -27.50
N ILE A 453 9.31 -59.91 -27.25
CA ILE A 453 9.62 -61.34 -27.38
C ILE A 453 9.05 -62.14 -26.19
N MET A 454 9.09 -61.59 -24.97
CA MET A 454 8.56 -62.24 -23.76
C MET A 454 7.04 -62.06 -23.57
N GLY A 455 6.46 -61.00 -24.14
CA GLY A 455 5.07 -60.57 -23.96
C GLY A 455 4.05 -61.20 -24.91
N ALA A 456 4.10 -62.51 -25.13
CA ALA A 456 3.20 -63.22 -26.04
C ALA A 456 1.71 -63.25 -25.60
N ARG A 457 1.36 -62.70 -24.43
CA ARG A 457 -0.02 -62.69 -23.86
C ARG A 457 -0.57 -61.32 -23.47
N LYS A 458 0.11 -60.20 -23.72
CA LYS A 458 -0.43 -58.86 -23.41
C LYS A 458 -1.52 -58.46 -24.43
N SER A 459 -2.58 -57.81 -23.94
CA SER A 459 -3.64 -57.26 -24.79
C SER A 459 -3.11 -56.14 -25.70
N ALA A 460 -3.86 -55.79 -26.74
CA ALA A 460 -3.46 -54.71 -27.66
C ALA A 460 -3.40 -53.34 -26.96
N GLU A 461 -4.28 -53.10 -25.98
CA GLU A 461 -4.30 -51.86 -25.19
C GLU A 461 -3.09 -51.77 -24.26
N ASP A 462 -2.71 -52.87 -23.60
CA ASP A 462 -1.53 -52.90 -22.72
C ASP A 462 -0.24 -52.66 -23.50
N ARG A 463 -0.12 -53.22 -24.71
CA ARG A 463 1.02 -52.97 -25.60
C ARG A 463 1.10 -51.51 -26.05
N ALA A 464 -0.05 -50.89 -26.36
CA ALA A 464 -0.09 -49.48 -26.72
C ALA A 464 0.32 -48.58 -25.55
N ARG A 465 -0.13 -48.92 -24.33
CA ARG A 465 0.23 -48.22 -23.10
C ARG A 465 1.72 -48.34 -22.78
N ASP A 466 2.29 -49.53 -22.95
CA ASP A 466 3.73 -49.78 -22.77
C ASP A 466 4.58 -48.98 -23.77
N MET A 467 4.13 -48.84 -25.03
CA MET A 467 4.82 -48.04 -26.05
C MET A 467 4.79 -46.53 -25.81
N LEU A 468 3.82 -46.03 -25.03
CA LEU A 468 3.76 -44.62 -24.63
C LEU A 468 4.78 -44.29 -23.53
N TYR A 469 5.22 -45.28 -22.76
CA TYR A 469 6.13 -45.14 -21.62
C TYR A 469 7.29 -46.16 -21.68
N PRO A 470 8.15 -46.11 -22.71
CA PRO A 470 9.20 -47.10 -22.92
C PRO A 470 10.24 -47.15 -21.79
N GLU A 471 10.36 -46.08 -20.99
CA GLU A 471 11.19 -46.02 -19.79
C GLU A 471 10.75 -47.00 -18.69
N ARG A 472 9.45 -47.32 -18.58
CA ARG A 472 8.94 -48.29 -17.60
C ARG A 472 9.37 -49.70 -17.96
N ILE A 473 9.31 -50.05 -19.25
CA ILE A 473 9.79 -51.33 -19.77
C ILE A 473 11.28 -51.48 -19.47
N TYR A 474 12.06 -50.41 -19.70
CA TYR A 474 13.49 -50.43 -19.42
C TYR A 474 13.80 -50.65 -17.92
N GLN A 475 13.08 -49.97 -17.02
CA GLN A 475 13.22 -50.14 -15.57
C GLN A 475 12.90 -51.55 -15.09
N GLU A 476 11.93 -52.23 -15.71
CA GLU A 476 11.62 -53.64 -15.39
C GLU A 476 12.76 -54.61 -15.72
N PHE A 477 13.67 -54.24 -16.64
CA PHE A 477 14.82 -55.07 -17.03
C PHE A 477 16.15 -54.66 -16.38
N GLU A 478 16.25 -53.47 -15.77
CA GLU A 478 17.43 -53.03 -15.02
C GLU A 478 17.38 -53.36 -13.51
N GLY A 479 16.29 -53.99 -13.05
CA GLY A 479 16.10 -54.43 -11.65
C GLY A 479 16.90 -55.65 -11.24
#